data_AF-A0AAD3T1A7-F1
#
_entry.id   AF-A0AAD3T1A7-F1
#
_cell.length_a   1.000
_cell.length_b   1.000
_cell.length_c   1.000
_cell.angle_alpha   90.00
_cell.angle_beta   90.00
_cell.angle_gamma   90.00
#
_symmetry.space_group_name_H-M   'P 1'
#
loop_
_entity.id
_entity.type
_entity.pdbx_description
1 polymer ?
#
loop_
_entity_poly.entity_id
_entity_poly.type
_entity_poly.pdbx_seq_one_letter_code
_entity_poly.pdbx_strand_id
1 'polypeptide(L)'
;MEWDKGPAFCHLLFTDILLCARAGQKQMITISKTLENFHAETGVVVNPQKSKLLVSSGANREVAGDILMVSRFKMVKNMGKHLGAHLIHGKFTNNTAKAMVERVDGRLIQWKTEFLLMAG
;
A
#
# COMPACT_ATOMS: atom_id res chain seq x y z
N MET A 1 5.52 -27.88 11.77
CA MET A 1 6.04 -26.73 11.01
C MET A 1 4.82 -25.97 10.50
N GLU A 2 4.34 -25.02 11.28
CA GLU A 2 3.03 -24.36 11.08
C GLU A 2 3.25 -22.86 10.83
N TRP A 3 3.11 -22.44 9.57
CA TRP A 3 3.06 -21.01 9.19
C TRP A 3 1.83 -20.71 8.32
N ASP A 4 0.81 -21.58 8.30
CA ASP A 4 -0.22 -21.57 7.26
C ASP A 4 -1.55 -20.89 7.64
N LYS A 5 -1.55 -19.94 8.59
CA LYS A 5 -2.76 -19.17 8.96
C LYS A 5 -2.48 -17.67 9.08
N GLY A 6 -2.06 -17.06 7.98
CA GLY A 6 -2.17 -15.61 7.81
C GLY A 6 -3.64 -15.23 7.53
N PRO A 7 -4.13 -14.07 8.01
CA PRO A 7 -5.52 -13.66 7.81
C PRO A 7 -5.85 -13.52 6.32
N ALA A 8 -7.01 -14.03 5.91
CA ALA A 8 -7.43 -14.05 4.51
C ALA A 8 -7.62 -12.64 3.91
N PHE A 9 -7.86 -11.63 4.75
CA PHE A 9 -7.96 -10.22 4.36
C PHE A 9 -7.53 -9.32 5.54
N CYS A 10 -6.56 -8.44 5.33
CA CYS A 10 -6.25 -7.34 6.26
C CYS A 10 -7.01 -6.09 5.80
N HIS A 11 -8.14 -5.78 6.44
CA HIS A 11 -8.81 -4.50 6.28
C HIS A 11 -8.09 -3.43 7.10
N LEU A 12 -7.46 -2.46 6.41
CA LEU A 12 -7.10 -1.17 7.00
C LEU A 12 -7.85 -0.10 6.20
N LEU A 13 -8.96 0.40 6.76
CA LEU A 13 -9.76 1.45 6.14
C LEU A 13 -9.58 2.74 6.94
N PHE A 14 -9.10 3.78 6.26
CA PHE A 14 -9.61 5.13 6.52
C PHE A 14 -9.76 6.00 5.27
N THR A 15 -9.19 5.67 4.12
CA THR A 15 -9.53 6.32 2.82
C THR A 15 -9.23 5.47 1.58
N ASP A 16 -8.31 4.50 1.69
CA ASP A 16 -7.91 3.58 0.61
C ASP A 16 -7.85 2.14 1.15
N ILE A 17 -8.02 1.13 0.29
CA ILE A 17 -7.96 -0.30 0.64
C ILE A 17 -6.59 -0.87 0.25
N LEU A 18 -5.89 -1.48 1.21
CA LEU A 18 -4.69 -2.29 0.97
C LEU A 18 -5.04 -3.78 1.06
N LEU A 19 -4.91 -4.52 -0.05
CA LEU A 19 -5.13 -5.97 -0.07
C LEU A 19 -3.78 -6.70 -0.13
N CYS A 20 -3.59 -7.64 0.79
CA CYS A 20 -2.41 -8.51 0.84
C CYS A 20 -2.87 -9.95 0.70
N ALA A 21 -2.23 -10.71 -0.20
CA ALA A 21 -2.51 -12.12 -0.38
C ALA A 21 -1.26 -12.86 -0.87
N ARG A 22 -1.28 -14.20 -0.79
CA ARG A 22 -0.21 -15.04 -1.34
C ARG A 22 -0.13 -14.84 -2.86
N ALA A 23 1.09 -14.66 -3.38
CA ALA A 23 1.31 -14.48 -4.80
C ALA A 23 0.87 -15.75 -5.56
N GLY A 24 -0.15 -15.62 -6.41
CA GLY A 24 -0.61 -16.68 -7.29
C GLY A 24 -1.73 -16.22 -8.21
N GLN A 25 -1.79 -16.80 -9.40
CA GLN A 25 -2.81 -16.48 -10.40
C GLN A 25 -4.23 -16.72 -9.86
N LYS A 26 -4.47 -17.88 -9.23
CA LYS A 26 -5.77 -18.22 -8.61
C LYS A 26 -6.21 -17.17 -7.60
N GLN A 27 -5.28 -16.69 -6.77
CA GLN A 27 -5.56 -15.70 -5.75
C GLN A 27 -5.94 -14.35 -6.37
N MET A 28 -5.25 -13.93 -7.43
CA MET A 28 -5.56 -12.69 -8.14
C MET A 28 -6.93 -12.75 -8.83
N ILE A 29 -7.30 -13.90 -9.38
CA ILE A 29 -8.65 -14.13 -9.94
C ILE A 29 -9.70 -14.02 -8.85
N THR A 30 -9.49 -14.65 -7.70
CA THR A 30 -10.41 -14.54 -6.55
C THR A 30 -10.56 -13.09 -6.10
N ILE A 31 -9.45 -12.35 -5.95
CA ILE A 31 -9.50 -10.92 -5.59
C ILE A 31 -10.30 -10.11 -6.60
N SER A 32 -10.08 -10.33 -7.90
CA SER A 32 -10.79 -9.61 -8.96
C SER A 32 -12.30 -9.87 -8.90
N LYS A 33 -12.71 -11.14 -8.74
CA LYS A 33 -14.13 -11.52 -8.57
C LYS A 33 -14.74 -10.92 -7.32
N THR A 34 -14.01 -10.91 -6.20
CA THR A 34 -14.50 -10.31 -4.96
C THR A 34 -14.72 -8.81 -5.12
N LEU A 35 -13.83 -8.10 -5.83
CA LEU A 35 -14.00 -6.67 -6.11
C LEU A 35 -15.18 -6.41 -7.07
N GLU A 36 -15.41 -7.28 -8.05
CA GLU A 36 -16.57 -7.21 -8.94
C GLU A 36 -17.88 -7.43 -8.18
N ASN A 37 -17.94 -8.44 -7.30
CA ASN A 37 -19.09 -8.69 -6.44
C ASN A 37 -19.32 -7.53 -5.46
N PHE A 38 -18.25 -7.00 -4.86
CA PHE A 38 -18.33 -5.83 -3.99
C PHE A 38 -18.91 -4.63 -4.73
N HIS A 39 -18.48 -4.40 -5.98
CA HIS A 39 -19.05 -3.36 -6.82
C HIS A 39 -20.55 -3.61 -7.10
N ALA A 40 -20.94 -4.84 -7.42
CA ALA A 40 -22.34 -5.18 -7.69
C ALA A 40 -23.25 -4.91 -6.48
N GLU A 41 -22.79 -5.22 -5.27
CA GLU A 41 -23.57 -5.06 -4.03
C GLU A 41 -23.57 -3.61 -3.51
N THR A 42 -22.47 -2.86 -3.70
CA THR A 42 -22.30 -1.53 -3.10
C THR A 42 -22.40 -0.36 -4.08
N GLY A 43 -22.33 -0.62 -5.39
CA GLY A 43 -22.18 0.39 -6.44
C GLY A 43 -20.78 1.02 -6.51
N VAL A 44 -19.84 0.65 -5.61
CA VAL A 44 -18.51 1.27 -5.55
C VAL A 44 -17.57 0.64 -6.59
N VAL A 45 -17.03 1.45 -7.50
CA VAL A 45 -16.12 0.99 -8.56
C VAL A 45 -14.66 1.18 -8.14
N VAL A 46 -13.85 0.13 -8.26
CA VAL A 46 -12.38 0.24 -8.11
C VAL A 46 -11.80 0.93 -9.34
N ASN A 47 -11.00 1.98 -9.14
CA ASN A 47 -10.34 2.70 -10.24
C ASN A 47 -8.99 2.05 -10.60
N PRO A 48 -8.86 1.36 -11.74
CA PRO A 48 -7.64 0.62 -12.08
C PRO A 48 -6.42 1.52 -12.34
N GLN A 49 -6.65 2.80 -12.67
CA GLN A 49 -5.59 3.78 -12.91
C GLN A 49 -4.96 4.28 -11.61
N LYS A 50 -5.75 4.32 -10.52
CA LYS A 50 -5.27 4.70 -9.18
C LYS A 50 -4.78 3.50 -8.38
N SER A 51 -5.33 2.33 -8.65
CA SER A 51 -4.93 1.08 -8.01
C SER A 51 -3.56 0.60 -8.50
N LYS A 52 -2.73 0.15 -7.55
CA LYS A 52 -1.38 -0.36 -7.83
C LYS A 52 -1.30 -1.82 -7.40
N LEU A 53 -0.71 -2.64 -8.24
CA LEU A 53 -0.36 -4.02 -7.93
C LEU A 53 1.13 -4.13 -7.67
N LEU A 54 1.52 -4.83 -6.62
CA LEU A 54 2.92 -5.12 -6.33
C LEU A 54 3.05 -6.60 -6.00
N VAL A 55 4.04 -7.24 -6.60
CA VAL A 55 4.43 -8.62 -6.29
C VAL A 55 5.77 -8.58 -5.55
N SER A 56 5.88 -9.34 -4.47
CA SER A 56 7.09 -9.34 -3.65
C SER A 56 8.28 -9.90 -4.42
N SER A 57 9.48 -9.38 -4.10
CA SER A 57 10.73 -9.77 -4.80
C SER A 57 11.11 -11.24 -4.66
N GLY A 58 10.54 -11.95 -3.67
CA GLY A 58 10.76 -13.38 -3.47
C GLY A 58 9.86 -14.28 -4.31
N ALA A 59 8.87 -13.73 -5.03
CA ALA A 59 8.00 -14.52 -5.89
C ALA A 59 8.70 -14.90 -7.20
N ASN A 60 8.37 -16.08 -7.75
CA ASN A 60 8.83 -16.49 -9.07
C ASN A 60 8.36 -15.48 -10.13
N ARG A 61 9.24 -15.13 -11.07
CA ARG A 61 8.93 -14.24 -12.21
C ARG A 61 7.76 -14.74 -13.05
N GLU A 62 7.64 -16.05 -13.23
CA GLU A 62 6.52 -16.67 -13.96
C GLU A 62 5.21 -16.37 -13.25
N VAL A 63 5.16 -16.58 -11.93
CA VAL A 63 3.99 -16.26 -11.10
C VAL A 63 3.66 -14.76 -11.15
N ALA A 64 4.67 -13.88 -11.14
CA ALA A 64 4.45 -12.45 -11.30
C ALA A 64 3.86 -12.10 -12.68
N GLY A 65 4.33 -12.76 -13.74
CA GLY A 65 3.80 -12.63 -15.10
C GLY A 65 2.34 -13.10 -15.19
N ASP A 66 2.02 -14.26 -14.61
CA ASP A 66 0.66 -14.80 -14.59
C ASP A 66 -0.30 -13.89 -13.83
N ILE A 67 0.13 -13.36 -12.68
CA ILE A 67 -0.63 -12.37 -11.91
C ILE A 67 -0.87 -11.11 -12.73
N LEU A 68 0.15 -10.61 -13.44
CA LEU A 68 0.02 -9.41 -14.26
C LEU A 68 -0.96 -9.64 -15.42
N MET A 69 -0.89 -10.80 -16.07
CA MET A 69 -1.75 -11.16 -17.20
C MET A 69 -3.23 -11.20 -16.81
N VAL A 70 -3.55 -11.70 -15.61
CA VAL A 70 -4.94 -11.78 -15.13
C VAL A 70 -5.41 -10.55 -14.37
N SER A 71 -4.49 -9.64 -14.03
CA SER A 71 -4.80 -8.41 -13.32
C SER A 71 -5.06 -7.26 -14.28
N ARG A 72 -6.03 -6.40 -13.94
CA ARG A 72 -6.30 -5.14 -14.66
C ARG A 72 -5.52 -3.95 -14.09
N PHE A 73 -4.66 -4.19 -13.10
CA PHE A 73 -3.95 -3.14 -12.36
C PHE A 73 -2.53 -2.94 -12.89
N LYS A 74 -2.04 -1.71 -12.78
CA LYS A 74 -0.65 -1.41 -13.10
C LYS A 74 0.29 -2.03 -12.07
N MET A 75 1.20 -2.88 -12.53
CA MET A 75 2.27 -3.40 -11.67
C MET A 75 3.33 -2.32 -11.39
N VAL A 76 3.68 -2.16 -10.12
CA VAL A 76 4.68 -1.21 -9.66
C VAL A 76 5.75 -1.92 -8.86
N LYS A 77 6.99 -1.41 -8.93
CA LYS A 77 8.10 -1.89 -8.11
C LYS A 77 8.07 -1.33 -6.68
N ASN A 78 7.30 -0.26 -6.46
CA ASN A 78 7.15 0.40 -5.17
C ASN A 78 5.75 1.04 -5.07
N MET A 79 5.05 0.80 -3.97
CA MET A 79 3.71 1.38 -3.73
C MET A 79 3.78 2.86 -3.34
N GLY A 80 4.91 3.32 -2.81
CA GLY A 80 5.17 4.70 -2.43
C GLY A 80 4.67 5.01 -1.01
N LYS A 81 4.15 6.22 -0.81
CA LYS A 81 3.51 6.62 0.45
C LYS A 81 2.04 6.21 0.44
N HIS A 82 1.56 5.65 1.54
CA HIS A 82 0.15 5.37 1.81
C HIS A 82 -0.16 5.92 3.20
N LEU A 83 -1.17 6.79 3.30
CA LEU A 83 -1.57 7.45 4.55
C LEU A 83 -0.41 8.13 5.31
N GLY A 84 0.59 8.66 4.59
CA GLY A 84 1.77 9.29 5.16
C GLY A 84 2.89 8.33 5.59
N ALA A 85 2.61 7.02 5.65
CA ALA A 85 3.61 5.98 5.86
C ALA A 85 4.21 5.51 4.53
N HIS A 86 5.51 5.24 4.50
CA HIS A 86 6.13 4.60 3.35
C HIS A 86 5.79 3.10 3.36
N LEU A 87 5.10 2.61 2.33
CA LEU A 87 4.95 1.17 2.08
C LEU A 87 6.23 0.67 1.41
N ILE A 88 7.28 0.51 2.22
CA ILE A 88 8.62 0.14 1.75
C ILE A 88 8.67 -1.35 1.48
N HIS A 89 9.17 -1.72 0.30
CA HIS A 89 9.46 -3.09 -0.06
C HIS A 89 10.98 -3.38 0.11
N GLY A 90 11.50 -3.26 1.33
CA GLY A 90 12.93 -3.36 1.64
C GLY A 90 13.27 -2.96 3.09
N LYS A 91 14.57 -2.88 3.42
CA LYS A 91 15.00 -2.44 4.76
C LYS A 91 14.56 -1.00 5.02
N PHE A 92 13.95 -0.76 6.18
CA PHE A 92 13.72 0.58 6.68
C PHE A 92 15.09 1.21 6.98
N THR A 93 15.46 2.26 6.25
CA THR A 93 16.75 2.94 6.40
C THR A 93 16.57 4.32 7.02
N ASN A 94 17.63 4.87 7.62
CA ASN A 94 17.64 6.24 8.14
C ASN A 94 17.21 7.27 7.08
N ASN A 95 17.54 7.04 5.81
CA ASN A 95 17.13 7.92 4.72
C ASN A 95 15.60 7.90 4.49
N THR A 96 14.93 6.79 4.82
CA THR A 96 13.47 6.70 4.71
C THR A 96 12.78 7.42 5.87
N ALA A 97 13.38 7.39 7.07
CA ALA A 97 12.92 8.17 8.21
C ALA A 97 13.19 9.68 8.03
N LYS A 98 14.23 10.06 7.28
CA LYS A 98 14.68 11.44 7.10
C LYS A 98 13.55 12.39 6.68
N ALA A 99 12.75 12.01 5.69
CA ALA A 99 11.63 12.83 5.22
C ALA A 99 10.50 13.02 6.26
N MET A 100 10.37 12.08 7.20
CA MET A 100 9.45 12.20 8.34
C MET A 100 10.05 13.11 9.40
N VAL A 101 11.34 12.93 9.71
CA VAL A 101 12.09 13.78 10.65
C VAL A 101 12.11 15.24 10.21
N GLU A 102 12.45 15.52 8.95
CA GLU A 102 12.45 16.88 8.37
C GLU A 102 11.07 17.54 8.45
N ARG A 103 9.98 16.76 8.31
CA ARG A 103 8.61 17.26 8.48
C ARG A 103 8.30 17.63 9.93
N VAL A 104 8.73 16.82 10.88
CA VAL A 104 8.56 17.11 12.32
C VAL A 104 9.39 18.33 12.68
N ASP A 105 10.63 18.39 12.23
CA ASP A 105 11.55 19.50 12.49
C ASP A 105 11.04 20.82 11.91
N GLY A 106 10.54 20.80 10.66
CA GLY A 106 9.89 21.96 10.05
C GLY A 106 8.68 22.47 10.83
N ARG A 107 7.85 21.56 11.37
CA ARG A 107 6.73 21.95 12.24
C ARG A 107 7.19 22.54 13.56
N LEU A 108 8.25 21.99 14.17
CA LEU A 108 8.83 22.52 15.40
C LEU A 108 9.40 23.92 15.20
N ILE A 109 10.08 24.16 14.08
CA ILE A 109 10.61 25.49 13.72
C ILE A 109 9.46 26.48 13.48
N GLN A 110 8.43 26.06 12.74
CA GLN A 110 7.24 26.89 12.50
C GLN A 110 6.52 27.24 13.80
N TRP A 111 6.31 26.27 14.70
CA TRP A 111 5.67 26.55 15.98
C TRP A 111 6.51 27.43 16.89
N LYS A 112 7.83 27.27 16.87
CA LYS A 112 8.74 28.19 17.57
C LYS A 112 8.62 29.61 17.04
N THR A 113 8.52 29.80 15.73
CA THR A 113 8.42 31.13 15.13
C THR A 113 7.05 31.77 15.32
N GLU A 114 5.97 31.00 15.24
CA GLU A 114 4.59 31.51 15.35
C GLU A 114 4.14 31.73 16.81
N PHE A 115 4.56 30.88 17.75
CA PHE A 115 4.03 30.91 19.13
C PHE A 115 5.03 31.36 20.19
N LEU A 116 6.34 31.27 19.94
CA LEU A 116 7.35 31.68 20.92
C LEU A 116 8.02 33.03 20.62
N LEU A 117 7.92 33.54 19.38
CA LEU A 117 8.45 34.87 19.02
C LEU A 117 7.41 36.00 19.09
N MET A 118 6.11 35.68 19.06
CA MET A 118 5.03 36.68 19.22
C MET A 118 4.64 36.95 20.68
N ALA A 119 5.35 36.35 21.65
CA ALA A 119 5.15 36.59 23.09
C ALA A 119 6.12 37.64 23.67
N GLY A 120 6.78 38.42 22.81
CA GLY A 120 7.64 39.55 23.18
C GLY A 120 6.88 40.86 23.32
#